data_AF-T0GB46-F1
#
_entry.id   AF-T0GB46-F1
#
_cell.length_a   1.000
_cell.length_b   1.000
_cell.length_c   1.000
_cell.angle_alpha   90.00
_cell.angle_beta   90.00
_cell.angle_gamma   90.00
#
_symmetry.space_group_name_H-M   'P 1'
#
loop_
_entity.id
_entity.type
_entity.pdbx_description
1 polymer ?
#
loop_
_entity_poly.entity_id
_entity_poly.type
_entity_poly.pdbx_seq_one_letter_code
_entity_poly.pdbx_strand_id
1 'polypeptide(L)'
;MTDKAPVTVEQGDRFLLVKRGLYYRPGNRGYTGIKDRAGRYPESDASPEDGITAIHEDEAPEYSQACFADLKEKHMIGKIAALEEEIKRLREALRPFAEEADQVDSCEAHPNGCPAHYSAGWCADLTIGDFRRARTALEGRGS
;
A
#
# COMPACT_ATOMS: atom_id res chain seq x y z
N MET A 1 12.28 -13.05 -35.29
CA MET A 1 12.95 -12.54 -34.08
C MET A 1 13.02 -11.03 -34.24
N THR A 2 12.09 -10.31 -33.62
CA THR A 2 12.11 -8.84 -33.58
C THR A 2 12.03 -8.46 -32.12
N ASP A 3 13.18 -8.11 -31.57
CA ASP A 3 13.31 -7.41 -30.29
C ASP A 3 12.49 -6.11 -30.36
N LYS A 4 11.37 -6.07 -29.64
CA LYS A 4 10.69 -4.80 -29.33
C LYS A 4 11.36 -4.24 -28.07
N ALA A 5 12.11 -3.15 -28.26
CA ALA A 5 12.67 -2.35 -27.18
C ALA A 5 11.58 -1.90 -26.19
N PRO A 6 11.92 -1.71 -24.90
CA PRO A 6 10.94 -1.32 -23.89
C PRO A 6 10.56 0.15 -24.10
N VAL A 7 9.32 0.38 -24.51
CA VAL A 7 8.72 1.72 -24.52
C VAL A 7 8.48 2.12 -23.07
N THR A 8 9.11 3.20 -22.62
CA THR A 8 8.77 3.89 -21.37
C THR A 8 7.38 4.51 -21.53
N VAL A 9 6.38 3.82 -21.00
CA VAL A 9 4.99 4.26 -20.98
C VAL A 9 4.82 5.23 -19.80
N GLU A 10 4.46 6.48 -20.10
CA GLU A 10 4.01 7.46 -19.10
C GLU A 10 2.92 6.82 -18.22
N GLN A 11 2.89 7.18 -16.94
CA GLN A 11 2.16 6.42 -15.91
C GLN A 11 0.64 6.29 -16.17
N GLY A 12 0.09 7.13 -17.06
CA GLY A 12 -1.32 7.18 -17.49
C GLY A 12 -1.65 6.52 -18.84
N ASP A 13 -0.73 5.80 -19.50
CA ASP A 13 -1.03 5.02 -20.72
C ASP A 13 -0.90 3.50 -20.48
N ARG A 14 -1.14 3.07 -19.23
CA ARG A 14 -0.95 1.68 -18.82
C ARG A 14 -2.29 0.96 -18.78
N PHE A 15 -2.40 -0.11 -19.57
CA PHE A 15 -3.60 -0.91 -19.69
C PHE A 15 -3.38 -2.33 -19.17
N LEU A 16 -4.44 -2.95 -18.70
CA LEU A 16 -4.51 -4.37 -18.43
C LEU A 16 -5.16 -5.05 -19.62
N LEU A 17 -4.46 -6.02 -20.22
CA LEU A 17 -5.06 -6.88 -21.24
C LEU A 17 -5.98 -7.90 -20.58
N VAL A 18 -7.21 -8.00 -21.08
CA VAL A 18 -8.28 -8.85 -20.57
C VAL A 18 -8.69 -9.84 -21.64
N LYS A 19 -8.67 -11.14 -21.31
CA LYS A 19 -9.22 -12.21 -22.14
C LYS A 19 -10.14 -13.08 -21.29
N ARG A 20 -11.36 -13.32 -21.77
CA ARG A 20 -12.39 -14.13 -21.07
C ARG A 20 -12.60 -13.68 -19.61
N GLY A 21 -12.57 -12.37 -19.36
CA GLY A 21 -12.79 -11.78 -18.04
C GLY A 21 -11.63 -11.95 -17.04
N LEU A 22 -10.42 -12.34 -17.49
CA LEU A 22 -9.21 -12.43 -16.68
C LEU A 22 -8.11 -11.52 -17.23
N TYR A 23 -7.29 -10.97 -16.35
CA TYR A 23 -6.13 -10.14 -16.69
C TYR A 23 -4.94 -10.98 -17.13
N TYR A 24 -4.16 -10.47 -18.08
CA TYR A 24 -2.96 -11.12 -18.57
C TYR A 24 -1.76 -10.90 -17.63
N ARG A 25 -1.03 -11.96 -17.31
CA ARG A 25 0.16 -11.90 -16.43
C ARG A 25 1.43 -11.60 -17.23
N PRO A 26 2.38 -10.86 -16.65
CA PRO A 26 3.65 -10.59 -17.31
C PRO A 26 4.44 -11.89 -17.56
N GLY A 27 5.19 -11.91 -18.66
CA GLY A 27 6.09 -13.01 -19.02
C GLY A 27 5.39 -14.30 -19.43
N ASN A 28 4.26 -14.25 -20.15
CA ASN A 28 3.52 -15.41 -20.65
C ASN A 28 3.04 -16.39 -19.56
N ARG A 29 2.82 -15.93 -18.32
CA ARG A 29 2.41 -16.78 -17.19
C ARG A 29 0.90 -17.04 -17.12
N GLY A 30 0.22 -16.98 -18.27
CA GLY A 30 -1.22 -17.14 -18.38
C GLY A 30 -2.02 -15.94 -17.85
N TYR A 31 -3.18 -16.21 -17.27
CA TYR A 31 -4.15 -15.21 -16.85
C TYR A 31 -4.39 -15.24 -15.34
N THR A 32 -4.82 -14.12 -14.77
CA THR A 32 -5.13 -13.96 -13.35
C THR A 32 -6.35 -13.08 -13.16
N GLY A 33 -7.10 -13.33 -12.09
CA GLY A 33 -8.19 -12.44 -11.69
C GLY A 33 -7.77 -11.30 -10.76
N ILE A 34 -6.47 -11.13 -10.49
CA ILE A 34 -5.97 -10.15 -9.50
C ILE A 34 -5.15 -9.08 -10.22
N LYS A 35 -5.60 -7.82 -10.14
CA LYS A 35 -4.97 -6.65 -10.78
C LYS A 35 -3.51 -6.48 -10.37
N ASP A 36 -3.19 -6.63 -9.09
CA ASP A 36 -1.83 -6.49 -8.55
C ASP A 36 -0.82 -7.47 -9.20
N ARG A 37 -1.30 -8.60 -9.72
CA ARG A 37 -0.49 -9.64 -10.39
C ARG A 37 -0.48 -9.52 -11.91
N ALA A 38 -1.25 -8.60 -12.47
CA ALA A 38 -1.36 -8.37 -13.90
C ALA A 38 -0.20 -7.51 -14.44
N GLY A 39 0.10 -7.70 -15.71
CA GLY A 39 1.06 -6.86 -16.42
C GLY A 39 0.41 -5.54 -16.86
N ARG A 40 1.24 -4.55 -17.15
CA ARG A 40 0.82 -3.26 -17.72
C ARG A 40 1.33 -3.23 -19.15
N TYR A 41 0.44 -2.94 -20.08
CA TYR A 41 0.69 -3.00 -21.51
C TYR A 41 0.18 -1.72 -22.17
N PRO A 42 0.72 -1.33 -23.33
CA PRO A 42 0.08 -0.32 -24.15
C PRO A 42 -1.27 -0.83 -24.67
N GLU A 43 -2.21 0.09 -24.95
CA GLU A 43 -3.51 -0.26 -25.53
C GLU A 43 -3.37 -1.00 -26.86
N SER A 44 -2.33 -0.67 -27.64
CA SER A 44 -2.05 -1.30 -28.95
C SER A 44 -1.79 -2.80 -28.89
N ASP A 45 -1.50 -3.35 -27.71
CA ASP A 45 -1.33 -4.80 -27.53
C ASP A 45 -2.67 -5.54 -27.38
N ALA A 46 -3.79 -4.82 -27.32
CA ALA A 46 -5.11 -5.43 -27.44
C ALA A 46 -5.29 -6.03 -28.84
N SER A 47 -5.88 -7.23 -28.88
CA SER A 47 -6.26 -7.90 -30.12
C SER A 47 -7.74 -8.30 -30.00
N PRO A 48 -8.67 -7.40 -30.37
CA PRO A 48 -10.10 -7.70 -30.30
C PRO A 48 -10.47 -8.92 -31.15
N GLU A 49 -9.77 -9.16 -32.26
CA GLU A 49 -9.94 -10.33 -33.13
C GLU A 49 -9.66 -11.65 -32.39
N ASP A 50 -8.67 -11.65 -31.49
CA ASP A 50 -8.34 -12.79 -30.62
C ASP A 50 -9.13 -12.81 -29.30
N GLY A 51 -10.09 -11.89 -29.14
CA GLY A 51 -10.87 -11.69 -27.92
C GLY A 51 -10.07 -11.10 -26.75
N ILE A 52 -8.99 -10.37 -27.05
CA ILE A 52 -8.16 -9.66 -26.07
C ILE A 52 -8.55 -8.17 -26.12
N THR A 53 -9.02 -7.66 -24.99
CA THR A 53 -9.41 -6.25 -24.82
C THR A 53 -8.45 -5.55 -23.86
N ALA A 54 -8.42 -4.22 -23.86
CA ALA A 54 -7.66 -3.43 -22.90
C ALA A 54 -8.61 -2.69 -21.96
N ILE A 55 -8.24 -2.60 -20.68
CA ILE A 55 -8.89 -1.72 -19.70
C ILE A 55 -7.80 -0.85 -19.08
N HIS A 56 -8.05 0.46 -18.99
CA HIS A 56 -7.10 1.39 -18.39
C HIS A 56 -6.82 1.01 -16.92
N GLU A 57 -5.58 1.17 -16.45
CA GLU A 57 -5.20 0.74 -15.11
C GLU A 57 -6.09 1.35 -14.03
N ASP A 58 -6.45 2.63 -14.13
CA ASP A 58 -7.28 3.28 -13.10
C ASP A 58 -8.74 2.81 -13.10
N GLU A 59 -9.24 2.33 -14.23
CA GLU A 59 -10.61 1.83 -14.37
C GLU A 59 -10.72 0.33 -14.05
N ALA A 60 -9.61 -0.40 -14.13
CA ALA A 60 -9.61 -1.83 -13.88
C ALA A 60 -9.99 -2.15 -12.43
N PRO A 61 -11.02 -2.98 -12.21
CA PRO A 61 -11.33 -3.51 -10.88
C PRO A 61 -10.12 -4.23 -10.26
N GLU A 62 -10.01 -4.21 -8.93
CA GLU A 62 -8.96 -4.95 -8.23
C GLU A 62 -9.03 -6.46 -8.52
N TYR A 63 -10.26 -6.97 -8.67
CA TYR A 63 -10.55 -8.35 -9.02
C TYR A 63 -11.34 -8.39 -10.33
N SER A 64 -10.85 -9.17 -11.29
CA SER A 64 -11.52 -9.32 -12.57
C SER A 64 -12.88 -10.03 -12.40
N GLN A 65 -13.76 -9.86 -13.39
CA GLN A 65 -15.10 -10.47 -13.37
C GLN A 65 -15.07 -12.00 -13.23
N ALA A 66 -14.08 -12.66 -13.87
CA ALA A 66 -13.92 -14.11 -13.82
C ALA A 66 -12.92 -14.57 -12.73
N CYS A 67 -12.60 -13.73 -11.74
CA CYS A 67 -11.69 -14.10 -10.67
C CYS A 67 -12.25 -15.24 -9.82
N PHE A 68 -11.46 -16.30 -9.66
CA PHE A 68 -11.80 -17.43 -8.78
C PHE A 68 -11.90 -16.97 -7.32
N ALA A 69 -12.96 -17.40 -6.63
CA ALA A 69 -13.29 -16.94 -5.28
C ALA A 69 -12.20 -17.27 -4.26
N ASP A 70 -11.59 -18.46 -4.36
CA ASP A 70 -10.49 -18.92 -3.51
C ASP A 70 -9.22 -18.06 -3.69
N LEU A 71 -8.90 -17.69 -4.93
CA LEU A 71 -7.77 -16.79 -5.22
C LEU A 71 -8.02 -15.38 -4.68
N LYS A 72 -9.25 -14.88 -4.81
CA LYS A 72 -9.67 -13.60 -4.27
C LYS A 72 -9.55 -13.58 -2.74
N GLU A 73 -10.11 -14.59 -2.08
CA GLU A 73 -10.05 -14.75 -0.62
C GLU A 73 -8.60 -14.83 -0.13
N LYS A 74 -7.78 -15.70 -0.72
CA LYS A 74 -6.36 -15.82 -0.37
C LYS A 74 -5.60 -14.51 -0.56
N HIS A 75 -5.93 -13.74 -1.60
CA HIS A 75 -5.33 -12.43 -1.83
C HIS A 75 -5.74 -11.43 -0.74
N MET A 76 -7.03 -11.37 -0.40
CA MET A 76 -7.54 -10.49 0.66
C MET A 76 -6.92 -10.81 2.02
N ILE A 77 -6.87 -12.09 2.40
CA ILE A 77 -6.23 -12.53 3.64
C ILE A 77 -4.77 -12.09 3.68
N GLY A 78 -4.04 -12.25 2.57
CA GLY A 78 -2.65 -11.79 2.48
C GLY A 78 -2.51 -10.27 2.66
N LYS A 79 -3.43 -9.47 2.09
CA LYS A 79 -3.43 -8.01 2.27
C LYS A 79 -3.78 -7.59 3.69
N ILE A 80 -4.75 -8.27 4.33
CA ILE A 80 -5.11 -8.04 5.73
C ILE A 80 -3.91 -8.32 6.62
N ALA A 81 -3.27 -9.48 6.48
CA ALA A 81 -2.10 -9.83 7.28
C ALA A 81 -0.95 -8.82 7.12
N ALA A 82 -0.69 -8.36 5.89
CA ALA A 82 0.31 -7.33 5.63
C ALA A 82 -0.04 -5.98 6.30
N LEU A 83 -1.32 -5.59 6.28
CA LEU A 83 -1.80 -4.38 6.95
C LEU A 83 -1.77 -4.50 8.48
N GLU A 84 -2.07 -5.68 9.03
CA GLU A 84 -2.01 -5.94 10.47
C GLU A 84 -0.58 -5.82 11.01
N GLU A 85 0.40 -6.39 10.32
CA GLU A 85 1.82 -6.23 10.67
C GLU A 85 2.28 -4.78 10.55
N GLU A 86 1.79 -4.04 9.54
CA GLU A 86 2.10 -2.63 9.39
C GLU A 86 1.51 -1.78 10.52
N ILE A 87 0.25 -2.01 10.88
CA ILE A 87 -0.41 -1.34 12.00
C ILE A 87 0.34 -1.63 13.30
N LYS A 88 0.75 -2.88 13.52
CA LYS A 88 1.53 -3.27 14.69
C LYS A 88 2.86 -2.52 14.75
N ARG A 89 3.61 -2.53 13.64
CA ARG A 89 4.90 -1.81 13.52
C ARG A 89 4.75 -0.31 13.80
N LEU A 90 3.73 0.33 13.21
CA LEU A 90 3.45 1.75 13.43
C LEU A 90 3.03 2.04 14.87
N ARG A 91 2.17 1.20 15.47
CA ARG A 91 1.77 1.33 16.89
C ARG A 91 2.96 1.22 17.82
N GLU A 92 3.85 0.25 17.61
CA GLU A 92 5.05 0.08 18.43
C GLU A 92 6.00 1.28 18.30
N ALA A 93 6.16 1.81 17.09
CA ALA A 93 7.02 2.97 16.84
C ALA A 93 6.46 4.28 17.42
N LEU A 94 5.13 4.43 17.44
CA LEU A 94 4.44 5.63 17.93
C LEU A 94 4.10 5.59 19.43
N ARG A 95 4.17 4.42 20.07
CA ARG A 95 3.83 4.25 21.50
C ARG A 95 4.48 5.28 22.43
N PRO A 96 5.79 5.59 22.34
CA PRO A 96 6.42 6.58 23.24
C PRO A 96 5.80 7.97 23.14
N PHE A 97 5.35 8.36 21.94
CA PHE A 97 4.72 9.66 21.70
C PHE A 97 3.30 9.71 22.26
N ALA A 98 2.57 8.60 22.20
CA ALA A 98 1.25 8.49 22.81
C ALA A 98 1.33 8.54 24.33
N GLU A 99 2.30 7.82 24.94
CA GLU A 99 2.54 7.84 26.39
C GLU A 99 2.89 9.25 26.89
N GLU A 100 3.74 9.97 26.16
CA GLU A 100 4.07 11.38 26.47
C GLU A 100 2.83 12.28 26.37
N ALA A 101 2.02 12.14 25.31
CA ALA A 101 0.81 12.94 25.14
C ALA A 101 -0.19 12.71 26.28
N ASP A 102 -0.42 11.45 26.66
CA ASP A 102 -1.31 11.09 27.78
C ASP A 102 -0.82 11.71 29.10
N GLN A 103 0.50 11.76 29.32
CA GLN A 103 1.09 12.38 30.50
C GLN A 103 0.86 13.90 30.53
N VAL A 104 1.06 14.59 29.40
CA VAL A 104 0.79 16.04 29.28
C VAL A 104 -0.69 16.35 29.49
N ASP A 105 -1.59 15.60 28.86
CA ASP A 105 -3.04 15.79 28.98
C ASP A 105 -3.53 15.57 30.43
N SER A 106 -2.97 14.57 31.12
CA SER A 106 -3.27 14.32 32.54
C SER A 106 -2.80 15.46 33.45
N CYS A 107 -1.76 16.18 33.03
CA CYS A 107 -1.13 17.26 33.75
C CYS A 107 -1.99 18.55 33.69
N GLU A 108 -2.60 18.84 32.53
CA GLU A 108 -3.54 19.97 32.36
C GLU A 108 -4.83 19.81 33.18
N ALA A 109 -5.19 18.58 33.56
CA ALA A 109 -6.37 18.28 34.38
C ALA A 109 -6.18 18.52 35.90
N HIS A 110 -5.00 18.97 36.36
CA HIS A 110 -4.76 19.21 37.78
C HIS A 110 -5.35 20.55 38.29
N PRO A 111 -6.15 20.54 39.38
CA PRO A 111 -6.76 21.77 39.93
C PRO A 111 -5.75 22.78 40.51
N ASN A 112 -4.49 22.38 40.71
CA ASN A 112 -3.41 23.22 41.22
C ASN A 112 -2.36 23.59 40.15
N GLY A 113 -2.62 23.28 38.88
CA GLY A 113 -1.68 23.48 37.75
C GLY A 113 -0.56 22.43 37.69
N CYS A 114 0.10 22.34 36.52
CA CYS A 114 1.27 21.49 36.33
C CYS A 114 2.44 21.93 37.22
N PRO A 115 3.21 20.99 37.82
CA PRO A 115 4.50 21.31 38.40
C PRO A 115 5.37 22.01 37.34
N ALA A 116 6.10 23.07 37.73
CA ALA A 116 6.82 23.97 36.81
C ALA A 116 7.85 23.31 35.86
N HIS A 117 8.10 22.02 36.01
CA HIS A 117 8.98 21.19 35.19
C HIS A 117 8.27 20.60 33.96
N TYR A 118 6.93 20.54 33.97
CA TYR A 118 6.08 20.06 32.89
C TYR A 118 5.38 21.27 32.26
N SER A 119 6.15 22.11 31.57
CA SER A 119 5.57 23.10 30.66
C SER A 119 5.33 22.44 29.30
N ALA A 120 4.28 22.87 28.59
CA ALA A 120 3.81 22.34 27.29
C ALA A 120 4.81 22.47 26.11
N GLY A 121 6.12 22.41 26.36
CA GLY A 121 7.17 22.46 25.35
C GLY A 121 8.44 21.65 25.70
N TRP A 122 8.43 20.85 26.77
CA TRP A 122 9.57 20.00 27.16
C TRP A 122 9.16 18.53 27.21
N CYS A 123 9.34 17.81 26.09
CA CYS A 123 9.30 16.34 26.09
C CYS A 123 10.64 15.82 26.61
N ALA A 124 10.78 15.73 27.94
CA ALA A 124 12.01 15.23 28.57
C ALA A 124 12.18 13.72 28.39
N ASP A 125 11.08 12.98 28.18
CA ASP A 125 11.09 11.51 28.17
C ASP A 125 11.22 10.91 26.75
N LEU A 126 11.11 11.73 25.70
CA LEU A 126 11.37 11.30 24.32
C LEU A 126 12.85 11.41 23.93
N THR A 127 13.40 10.33 23.38
CA THR A 127 14.80 10.29 22.93
C THR A 127 14.93 10.48 21.41
N ILE A 128 16.12 10.89 20.94
CA ILE A 128 16.48 10.85 19.51
C ILE A 128 16.26 9.44 18.90
N GLY A 129 16.36 8.39 19.73
CA GLY A 129 16.05 7.01 19.33
C GLY A 129 14.58 6.79 18.98
N ASP A 130 13.65 7.38 19.72
CA ASP A 130 12.20 7.33 19.44
C ASP A 130 11.88 8.00 18.11
N PHE A 131 12.43 9.19 17.87
CA PHE A 131 12.28 9.90 16.60
C PHE A 131 12.83 9.10 15.41
N ARG A 132 13.99 8.45 15.58
CA ARG A 132 14.56 7.59 14.53
C ARG A 132 13.69 6.35 14.26
N ARG A 133 13.17 5.69 15.30
CA ARG A 133 12.25 4.55 15.15
C ARG A 133 10.96 4.93 14.44
N ALA A 134 10.34 6.03 14.85
CA ALA A 134 9.14 6.56 14.19
C ALA A 134 9.40 6.89 12.73
N ARG A 135 10.52 7.57 12.43
CA ARG A 135 10.92 7.87 11.05
C ARG A 135 11.07 6.60 10.21
N THR A 136 11.84 5.62 10.68
CA THR A 136 12.02 4.34 9.98
C THR A 136 10.69 3.60 9.79
N ALA A 137 9.79 3.66 10.77
CA ALA A 137 8.47 3.09 10.65
C ALA A 137 7.66 3.78 9.53
N LEU A 138 7.63 5.11 9.50
CA LEU A 138 6.91 5.87 8.47
C LEU A 138 7.53 5.73 7.06
N GLU A 139 8.85 5.64 6.96
CA GLU A 139 9.58 5.52 5.68
C GLU A 139 9.53 4.11 5.06
N GLY A 140 9.13 3.09 5.82
CA GLY A 140 9.07 1.67 5.39
C GLY A 140 8.13 1.35 4.22
N ARG A 141 7.61 2.37 3.53
CA ARG A 141 6.74 2.28 2.36
C ARG A 141 7.26 3.04 1.12
N GLY A 142 8.51 3.48 1.12
CA GLY A 142 9.11 4.24 0.01
C GLY A 142 10.20 3.51 -0.77
N SER A 143 9.97 2.29 -1.27
CA SER A 143 10.75 1.65 -2.35
C SER A 143 9.96 0.51 -2.98
#